data_AF-A0A2N0EVJ9-F1
#
_entry.id   AF-A0A2N0EVJ9-F1
#
_cell.length_a   1.000
_cell.length_b   1.000
_cell.length_c   1.000
_cell.angle_alpha   90.00
_cell.angle_beta   90.00
_cell.angle_gamma   90.00
#
_symmetry.space_group_name_H-M   'P 1'
#
loop_
_entity.id
_entity.type
_entity.pdbx_description
1 polymer ?
#
loop_
_entity_poly.entity_id
_entity_poly.type
_entity_poly.pdbx_seq_one_letter_code
_entity_poly.pdbx_strand_id
1 'polypeptide(L)' 'MTLYRQILLLSLFCFVFEASAQIPKEVPHPDNNSPIDLSNPADIIIYIVLPLIFVALYFIGRKYRKK' A
#
# COMPACT_ATOMS: atom_id res chain seq x y z
N MET A 1 43.21 7.00 -16.66
CA MET A 1 42.61 5.99 -15.76
C MET A 1 41.86 6.59 -14.57
N THR A 2 42.31 7.71 -14.01
CA THR A 2 41.65 8.39 -12.86
C THR A 2 40.26 8.93 -13.17
N LEU A 3 40.05 9.52 -14.35
CA LEU A 3 38.75 10.07 -14.79
C LEU A 3 37.66 8.99 -14.90
N TYR A 4 37.95 7.86 -15.55
CA TYR A 4 36.99 6.77 -15.73
C TYR A 4 36.57 6.15 -14.38
N ARG A 5 37.52 6.05 -13.44
CA ARG A 5 37.24 5.61 -12.07
C ARG A 5 36.31 6.57 -11.34
N GLN A 6 36.50 7.89 -11.50
CA GLN A 6 35.62 8.89 -10.88
C GLN A 6 34.20 8.85 -11.47
N ILE A 7 34.08 8.66 -12.79
CA ILE A 7 32.77 8.53 -13.46
C ILE A 7 32.04 7.28 -12.96
N LEU A 8 32.73 6.14 -12.84
CA LEU A 8 32.15 4.90 -12.32
C LEU A 8 31.67 5.04 -10.87
N LEU A 9 32.45 5.70 -10.02
CA LEU A 9 32.08 5.95 -8.63
C LEU A 9 30.88 6.89 -8.52
N LEU A 10 30.83 7.93 -9.35
CA LEU A 10 29.71 8.86 -9.41
C LEU A 10 28.43 8.15 -9.87
N SER A 11 28.51 7.30 -10.91
CA SER A 11 27.35 6.55 -11.40
C SER A 11 26.81 5.58 -10.36
N LEU A 12 27.69 4.93 -9.59
CA LEU A 12 27.30 3.99 -8.55
C LEU A 12 26.65 4.70 -7.36
N PHE A 13 27.15 5.89 -7.02
CA PHE A 13 26.55 6.75 -6.00
C PHE A 13 25.14 7.22 -6.40
N CYS A 14 24.94 7.69 -7.63
CA CYS A 14 23.62 8.12 -8.12
C CYS A 14 22.59 6.97 -8.12
N PHE A 15 23.01 5.76 -8.51
CA PHE A 15 22.13 4.58 -8.53
C PHE A 15 21.59 4.22 -7.14
N VAL A 16 22.42 4.29 -6.09
CA VAL A 16 21.99 4.03 -4.71
C VAL A 16 21.04 5.11 -4.20
N PHE A 17 21.25 6.37 -4.59
CA PHE A 17 20.41 7.49 -4.17
C PHE A 17 18.99 7.38 -4.75
N GLU A 18 18.86 7.05 -6.03
CA GLU A 18 17.57 6.88 -6.72
C GLU A 18 16.74 5.75 -6.10
N ALA A 19 17.36 4.65 -5.66
CA ALA A 19 16.67 3.55 -5.00
C ALA A 19 15.97 3.98 -3.70
N SER A 20 16.57 4.90 -2.94
CA SER A 20 15.99 5.39 -1.68
C SER A 20 14.87 6.42 -1.87
N ALA A 21 14.85 7.10 -3.03
CA ALA A 21 13.87 8.14 -3.34
C ALA A 21 12.51 7.59 -3.80
N GLN A 22 12.46 6.30 -4.20
CA GLN A 22 11.25 5.65 -4.69
C GLN A 22 10.34 5.10 -3.59
N ILE A 23 10.73 5.18 -2.33
CA ILE A 23 9.92 4.73 -1.19
C ILE A 23 8.90 5.83 -0.87
N PRO A 24 7.59 5.66 -1.16
CA PRO A 24 6.60 6.67 -0.83
C PRO A 24 6.52 6.84 0.70
N LYS A 25 6.79 8.06 1.15
CA LYS A 25 6.98 8.37 2.58
C LYS A 25 5.69 8.60 3.35
N GLU A 26 4.61 8.95 2.66
CA GLU A 26 3.33 9.35 3.26
C GLU A 26 2.30 8.21 3.32
N VAL A 27 2.65 7.04 2.80
CA VAL A 27 1.80 5.85 2.85
C VAL A 27 2.41 4.81 3.79
N PRO A 28 1.58 4.08 4.55
CA PRO A 28 2.05 2.95 5.33
C PRO A 28 2.81 1.97 4.44
N HIS A 29 4.08 1.77 4.76
CA HIS A 29 4.92 0.73 4.22
C HIS A 29 4.54 -0.62 4.82
N PRO A 30 4.72 -1.73 4.08
CA PRO A 30 4.56 -3.07 4.64
C PRO A 30 5.41 -3.26 5.90
N ASP A 31 6.56 -2.60 5.96
CA ASP A 31 7.51 -2.68 7.07
C ASP A 31 7.12 -1.82 8.28
N ASN A 32 6.16 -0.90 8.13
CA ASN A 32 5.71 0.00 9.21
C ASN A 32 4.20 -0.05 9.47
N ASN A 33 3.50 -1.08 8.99
CA ASN A 33 2.09 -1.27 9.29
C ASN A 33 1.91 -1.84 10.71
N SER A 34 0.85 -1.43 11.39
CA SER A 34 0.40 -2.09 12.61
C SER A 34 -0.53 -3.25 12.22
N PRO A 35 -0.56 -4.34 13.00
CA PRO A 35 -1.60 -5.36 12.88
C PRO A 35 -2.98 -4.73 13.01
N ILE A 36 -3.99 -5.35 12.41
CA ILE A 36 -5.38 -4.95 12.59
C ILE A 36 -5.77 -5.04 14.07
N ASP A 37 -6.28 -3.96 14.62
CA ASP A 37 -6.73 -3.87 16.01
C ASP A 37 -8.26 -4.05 16.08
N LEU A 38 -8.70 -5.24 16.50
CA LEU A 38 -10.13 -5.54 16.68
C LEU A 38 -10.76 -4.84 17.90
N SER A 39 -9.98 -4.05 18.65
CA SER A 39 -10.50 -3.14 19.68
C SER A 39 -10.76 -1.74 19.12
N ASN A 40 -10.18 -1.40 17.96
CA ASN A 40 -10.37 -0.14 17.29
C ASN A 40 -11.65 -0.18 16.42
N PRO A 41 -12.63 0.72 16.65
CA PRO A 41 -13.86 0.73 15.86
C PRO A 41 -13.64 0.95 14.36
N ALA A 42 -12.64 1.75 13.97
CA ALA A 42 -12.34 2.04 12.57
C ALA A 42 -11.89 0.77 11.82
N ASP A 43 -11.01 -0.01 12.44
CA ASP A 43 -10.50 -1.27 11.88
C ASP A 43 -11.63 -2.29 11.70
N ILE A 44 -12.51 -2.43 12.69
CA ILE A 44 -13.69 -3.31 12.59
C ILE A 44 -14.59 -2.87 11.43
N ILE A 45 -14.86 -1.57 11.31
CA ILE A 45 -15.76 -1.04 10.27
C ILE A 45 -15.17 -1.29 8.88
N ILE A 46 -13.90 -0.93 8.66
CA ILE A 46 -13.25 -0.99 7.36
C ILE A 46 -13.04 -2.44 6.92
N TYR A 47 -12.53 -3.28 7.81
CA TYR A 47 -12.07 -4.62 7.44
C TYR A 47 -13.11 -5.73 7.63
N ILE A 48 -14.19 -5.50 8.38
CA ILE A 48 -15.25 -6.50 8.62
C ILE A 48 -16.60 -6.00 8.12
N VAL A 49 -17.08 -4.87 8.62
CA VAL A 49 -18.45 -4.41 8.35
C VAL A 49 -18.64 -4.02 6.88
N LEU A 50 -17.70 -3.25 6.31
CA LEU A 50 -17.80 -2.77 4.94
C LEU A 50 -17.85 -3.91 3.90
N PRO A 51 -16.99 -4.96 3.96
CA PRO A 51 -17.13 -6.15 3.12
C PRO A 51 -18.49 -6.84 3.25
N LEU A 52 -19.00 -7.01 4.47
CA LEU A 52 -20.31 -7.64 4.70
C LEU A 52 -21.45 -6.82 4.10
N ILE A 53 -21.39 -5.49 4.19
CA ILE A 53 -22.35 -4.59 3.54
C ILE A 53 -22.33 -4.79 2.02
N PHE A 54 -21.14 -4.84 1.39
CA PHE A 54 -21.07 -5.07 -0.06
C PHE A 54 -21.69 -6.41 -0.47
N VAL A 55 -21.44 -7.47 0.29
CA VAL A 55 -22.05 -8.79 0.05
C VAL A 55 -23.57 -8.72 0.21
N ALA A 56 -24.07 -8.08 1.26
CA ALA A 56 -25.51 -7.93 1.49
C ALA A 56 -26.17 -7.13 0.35
N LEU A 57 -25.59 -5.98 -0.03
CA LEU A 57 -26.08 -5.14 -1.12
C LEU A 57 -26.11 -5.90 -2.46
N TYR A 58 -25.11 -6.75 -2.73
CA TYR A 58 -25.11 -7.60 -3.92
C TYR A 58 -26.33 -8.53 -3.97
N PHE A 59 -26.62 -9.23 -2.88
CA PHE A 59 -27.77 -10.15 -2.82
C PHE A 59 -29.11 -9.42 -2.88
N ILE A 60 -29.20 -8.28 -2.19
CA ILE A 60 -30.38 -7.41 -2.24
C ILE A 60 -30.62 -6.94 -3.68
N GLY A 61 -29.60 -6.37 -4.34
CA GLY A 61 -29.69 -5.92 -5.73
C GLY A 61 -30.01 -7.05 -6.71
N ARG A 62 -29.44 -8.24 -6.50
CA ARG A 62 -29.77 -9.44 -7.29
C ARG A 62 -31.24 -9.84 -7.17
N LYS A 63 -31.85 -9.68 -5.99
CA LYS A 63 -33.28 -9.98 -5.77
C LYS A 63 -34.17 -8.99 -6.51
N TYR A 64 -33.85 -7.69 -6.49
CA TYR A 64 -34.64 -6.67 -7.16
C TYR A 64 -34.60 -6.77 -8.69
N ARG A 65 -33.47 -7.20 -9.27
CA ARG A 65 -33.32 -7.40 -10.72
C ARG A 65 -34.04 -8.63 -11.29
N LYS A 66 -34.59 -9.49 -10.44
CA LYS A 66 -35.34 -10.70 -10.84
C LYS A 66 -36.86 -10.53 -10.69
N LYS A 67 -37.31 -9.37 -10.22
CA LYS A 67 -38.68 -8.89 -10.42
C LYS A 67 -38.70 -8.01 -11.66
#